data_AF-A0A6A6M2Q7-F1
#
_entry.id   AF-A0A6A6M2Q7-F1
#
_cell.length_a   1.000
_cell.length_b   1.000
_cell.length_c   1.000
_cell.angle_alpha   90.00
_cell.angle_beta   90.00
_cell.angle_gamma   90.00
#
_symmetry.space_group_name_H-M   'P 1'
#
loop_
_entity.id
_entity.type
_entity.pdbx_description
1 polymer ?
#
loop_
_entity_poly.entity_id
_entity_poly.type
_entity_poly.pdbx_seq_one_letter_code
_entity_poly.pdbx_strand_id
1 'polypeptide(L)'
;MHHHSSVRAKVKICTCGNARHFWSSDLEGGVASKLSSSLGMDIFCPNENLHLPAPNMFIPTDLLLKDTGTQEKVKFPVLVRKSSYASLWYKPDTRFSTPKAYVKIDFNCPFAKSSLEAEVLTVIFTLLLEDYLNEYGK
;
A
#
# COMPACT_ATOMS: atom_id res chain seq x y z
N MET A 1 -16.01 17.29 -24.63
CA MET A 1 -15.19 16.08 -24.42
C MET A 1 -14.30 16.33 -23.20
N HIS A 2 -14.71 15.92 -22.01
CA HIS A 2 -13.87 16.06 -20.81
C HIS A 2 -13.45 14.66 -20.36
N HIS A 3 -12.17 14.34 -20.56
CA HIS A 3 -11.55 13.12 -20.07
C HIS A 3 -11.27 13.28 -18.58
N HIS A 4 -12.12 12.68 -17.74
CA HIS A 4 -11.93 12.59 -16.30
C HIS A 4 -10.96 11.42 -16.03
N SER A 5 -9.66 11.68 -15.99
CA SER A 5 -8.65 10.66 -15.65
C SER A 5 -8.59 10.48 -14.13
N SER A 6 -9.37 9.50 -13.63
CA SER A 6 -9.29 9.00 -12.25
C SER A 6 -7.97 8.24 -12.06
N VAL A 7 -7.08 8.76 -11.21
CA VAL A 7 -5.93 7.99 -10.73
C VAL A 7 -6.44 6.95 -9.75
N ARG A 8 -6.16 5.67 -10.02
CA ARG A 8 -6.70 4.52 -9.28
C ARG A 8 -5.54 3.73 -8.70
N ALA A 9 -5.20 3.98 -7.43
CA ALA A 9 -4.36 3.08 -6.66
C ALA A 9 -5.16 1.81 -6.34
N LYS A 10 -4.72 0.65 -6.86
CA LYS A 10 -5.24 -0.67 -6.47
C LYS A 10 -4.16 -1.38 -5.65
N VAL A 11 -4.33 -1.37 -4.33
CA VAL A 11 -3.56 -2.24 -3.44
C VAL A 11 -4.27 -3.59 -3.37
N LYS A 12 -3.64 -4.65 -3.89
CA LYS A 12 -4.13 -6.02 -3.80
C LYS A 12 -3.30 -6.76 -2.75
N ILE A 13 -3.80 -6.84 -1.53
CA ILE A 13 -3.21 -7.68 -0.47
C ILE A 13 -3.70 -9.11 -0.70
N CYS A 14 -2.77 -10.01 -1.00
CA CYS A 14 -3.02 -11.45 -1.02
C CYS A 14 -2.32 -12.07 0.20
N THR A 15 -3.10 -12.56 1.15
CA THR A 15 -2.62 -13.40 2.24
C THR A 15 -2.89 -14.85 1.89
N CYS A 16 -1.85 -15.68 1.81
CA CYS A 16 -1.80 -17.06 2.30
C CYS A 16 -0.54 -17.79 1.79
N GLY A 17 0.26 -18.29 2.74
CA GLY A 17 0.78 -19.66 2.70
C GLY A 17 2.13 -19.92 2.03
N ASN A 18 3.16 -20.10 2.87
CA ASN A 18 4.33 -20.97 2.67
C ASN A 18 5.31 -20.61 1.53
N ALA A 19 6.25 -19.71 1.82
CA ALA A 19 7.55 -19.66 1.13
C ALA A 19 8.59 -20.46 1.94
N ARG A 20 8.51 -21.79 1.90
CA ARG A 20 9.64 -22.68 2.19
C ARG A 20 9.72 -23.67 1.05
N HIS A 21 10.69 -23.45 0.18
CA HIS A 21 11.29 -24.35 -0.83
C HIS A 21 11.67 -23.58 -2.10
N PHE A 22 12.67 -22.71 -1.98
CA PHE A 22 13.54 -22.21 -3.04
C PHE A 22 14.56 -21.39 -2.26
N TRP A 23 15.77 -21.86 -1.98
CA TRP A 23 16.90 -21.96 -2.90
C TRP A 23 17.89 -22.99 -2.36
N SER A 24 18.14 -24.07 -3.10
CA SER A 24 19.34 -24.89 -2.88
C SER A 24 19.57 -25.80 -4.09
N SER A 25 19.85 -25.21 -5.25
CA SER A 25 20.44 -25.87 -6.42
C SER A 25 20.73 -24.76 -7.45
N ASP A 26 21.79 -23.97 -7.23
CA ASP A 26 22.50 -23.23 -8.30
C ASP A 26 23.61 -22.36 -7.67
N LEU A 27 24.50 -23.00 -6.92
CA LEU A 27 25.83 -22.46 -6.65
C LEU A 27 26.85 -23.57 -6.90
N GLU A 28 26.87 -24.08 -8.13
CA GLU A 28 28.03 -24.84 -8.59
C GLU A 28 29.18 -23.87 -8.87
N GLY A 29 30.28 -24.06 -8.12
CA GLY A 29 31.64 -23.78 -8.58
C GLY A 29 32.07 -22.32 -8.72
N GLY A 30 32.60 -21.74 -7.64
CA GLY A 30 33.70 -20.75 -7.74
C GLY A 30 33.33 -19.29 -7.96
N VAL A 31 32.05 -18.91 -7.94
CA VAL A 31 31.64 -17.50 -8.05
C VAL A 31 31.81 -16.75 -6.71
N ALA A 32 31.48 -17.40 -5.59
CA ALA A 32 31.57 -16.79 -4.25
C ALA A 32 33.01 -16.40 -3.85
N SER A 33 34.01 -17.23 -4.20
CA SER A 33 35.42 -16.95 -3.91
C SER A 33 35.98 -15.82 -4.78
N LYS A 34 35.58 -15.74 -6.06
CA LYS A 34 35.96 -14.64 -6.98
C LYS A 34 35.35 -13.29 -6.56
N LEU A 35 34.13 -13.30 -6.02
CA LEU A 35 33.47 -12.08 -5.53
C LEU A 35 34.13 -11.56 -4.24
N SER A 36 34.59 -12.44 -3.36
CA SER A 36 35.32 -12.06 -2.14
C SER A 36 36.64 -11.33 -2.46
N SER A 37 37.42 -11.85 -3.42
CA SER A 37 38.71 -11.24 -3.81
C SER A 37 38.56 -9.90 -4.52
N SER A 38 37.47 -9.69 -5.25
CA SER A 38 37.28 -8.52 -6.11
C SER A 38 36.55 -7.35 -5.44
N LEU A 39 35.80 -7.59 -4.35
CA LEU A 39 34.98 -6.57 -3.68
C LEU A 39 35.52 -6.12 -2.31
N GLY A 40 36.59 -6.72 -1.79
CA GLY A 40 37.13 -6.38 -0.46
C GLY A 40 36.09 -6.49 0.67
N MET A 41 35.02 -7.24 0.43
CA MET A 41 33.93 -7.49 1.36
C MET A 41 34.17 -8.87 1.96
N ASP A 42 34.52 -8.90 3.24
CA ASP A 42 34.40 -10.11 4.04
C ASP A 42 32.92 -10.51 4.02
N ILE A 43 32.58 -11.49 3.17
CA ILE A 43 31.22 -12.04 2.98
C ILE A 43 30.66 -12.60 4.31
N PHE A 44 31.51 -12.72 5.34
CA PHE A 44 31.20 -13.22 6.67
C PHE A 44 31.03 -12.14 7.76
N CYS A 45 31.24 -10.85 7.47
CA CYS A 45 31.04 -9.80 8.45
C CYS A 45 29.56 -9.39 8.51
N PRO A 46 28.86 -9.56 9.64
CA PRO A 46 27.49 -9.13 9.77
C PRO A 46 27.43 -7.60 9.62
N ASN A 47 26.70 -7.13 8.62
CA ASN A 47 26.45 -5.70 8.43
C ASN A 47 25.51 -5.22 9.54
N GLU A 48 26.00 -4.32 10.39
CA GLU A 48 25.25 -3.78 11.54
C GLU A 48 23.96 -3.06 11.13
N ASN A 49 23.83 -2.62 9.87
CA ASN A 49 22.61 -2.01 9.34
C ASN A 49 21.52 -3.04 9.00
N LEU A 50 21.85 -4.34 8.92
CA LEU A 50 20.87 -5.40 8.71
C LEU A 50 20.34 -5.89 10.06
N HIS A 51 19.06 -5.63 10.30
CA HIS A 51 18.35 -6.06 11.49
C HIS A 51 17.06 -6.80 11.11
N LEU A 52 16.58 -7.65 12.03
CA LEU A 52 15.24 -8.21 11.90
C LEU A 52 14.21 -7.06 12.02
N PRO A 53 13.09 -7.14 11.28
CA PRO A 53 12.06 -6.13 11.38
C PRO A 53 11.51 -6.07 12.82
N ALA A 54 11.12 -4.87 13.25
CA ALA A 54 10.36 -4.70 14.47
C ALA A 54 9.02 -5.48 14.40
N PRO A 55 8.41 -5.84 15.54
CA PRO A 55 7.10 -6.48 15.56
C PRO A 55 6.06 -5.68 14.75
N ASN A 56 5.32 -6.36 13.88
CA ASN A 56 4.34 -5.72 13.01
C ASN A 56 3.14 -5.19 13.83
N MET A 57 3.02 -3.87 13.91
CA MET A 57 1.95 -3.16 14.63
C MET A 57 0.60 -3.12 13.89
N PHE A 58 0.55 -3.57 12.63
CA PHE A 58 -0.65 -3.56 11.78
C PHE A 58 -1.46 -4.85 11.82
N ILE A 59 -1.08 -5.81 12.67
CA ILE A 59 -1.87 -7.02 12.88
C ILE A 59 -3.17 -6.64 13.60
N PRO A 60 -4.35 -6.84 12.99
CA PRO A 60 -5.62 -6.44 13.59
C PRO A 60 -5.94 -7.33 14.80
N THR A 61 -6.23 -6.71 15.94
CA THR A 61 -6.57 -7.42 17.18
C THR A 61 -8.08 -7.58 17.39
N ASP A 62 -8.88 -6.62 16.89
CA ASP A 62 -10.34 -6.64 16.99
C ASP A 62 -10.94 -6.94 15.62
N LEU A 63 -11.66 -8.06 15.53
CA LEU A 63 -12.34 -8.55 14.32
C LEU A 63 -13.85 -8.60 14.50
N LEU A 64 -14.37 -8.00 15.57
CA LEU A 64 -15.80 -7.98 15.84
C LEU A 64 -16.53 -7.16 14.77
N LEU A 65 -17.63 -7.72 14.28
CA LEU A 65 -18.49 -7.02 13.32
C LEU A 65 -19.32 -5.98 14.07
N LYS A 66 -19.29 -4.76 13.58
CA LYS A 66 -20.13 -3.69 14.12
C LYS A 66 -21.56 -3.97 13.72
N ASP A 67 -22.44 -4.12 14.71
CA ASP A 67 -23.87 -4.28 14.46
C ASP A 67 -24.41 -2.98 13.85
N THR A 68 -24.87 -3.06 12.60
CA THR A 68 -25.44 -1.93 11.87
C THR A 68 -26.94 -1.80 12.10
N GLY A 69 -27.49 -2.42 13.16
CA GLY A 69 -28.83 -2.21 13.74
C GLY A 69 -29.86 -1.60 12.80
N THR A 70 -30.66 -2.44 12.14
CA THR A 70 -31.84 -2.05 11.35
C THR A 70 -31.63 -0.86 10.39
N GLN A 71 -30.40 -0.61 9.93
CA GLN A 71 -30.14 0.33 8.84
C GLN A 71 -30.75 -0.30 7.58
N GLU A 72 -31.94 0.18 7.24
CA GLU A 72 -32.69 -0.17 6.04
C GLU A 72 -31.73 -0.34 4.86
N LYS A 73 -31.71 -1.51 4.20
CA LYS A 73 -30.69 -1.92 3.22
C LYS A 73 -30.33 -0.78 2.25
N VAL A 74 -29.33 0.03 2.61
CA VAL A 74 -28.99 1.23 1.86
C VAL A 74 -28.31 0.77 0.58
N LYS A 75 -29.02 0.86 -0.55
CA LYS A 75 -28.53 0.36 -1.83
C LYS A 75 -27.35 1.18 -2.36
N PHE A 76 -27.30 2.47 -2.03
CA PHE A 76 -26.32 3.43 -2.55
C PHE A 76 -25.58 4.18 -1.43
N PRO A 77 -24.36 4.68 -1.65
CA PRO A 77 -23.68 5.53 -0.67
C PRO A 77 -24.49 6.79 -0.33
N VAL A 78 -24.49 7.17 0.95
CA VAL A 78 -25.18 8.35 1.47
C VAL A 78 -24.14 9.41 1.80
N LEU A 79 -24.45 10.67 1.49
CA LEU A 79 -23.64 11.81 1.90
C LEU A 79 -23.83 12.05 3.39
N VAL A 80 -22.81 11.73 4.19
CA VAL A 80 -22.84 11.88 5.65
C VAL A 80 -22.43 13.27 6.08
N ARG A 81 -21.47 13.87 5.36
CA ARG A 81 -20.98 15.22 5.68
C ARG A 81 -20.62 15.95 4.41
N LYS A 82 -20.98 17.23 4.35
CA LYS A 82 -20.57 18.17 3.31
C LYS A 82 -20.03 19.43 3.95
N SER A 83 -18.87 19.87 3.48
CA SER A 83 -18.23 21.14 3.85
C SER A 83 -17.74 21.84 2.57
N SER A 84 -17.21 23.05 2.70
CA SER A 84 -16.55 23.76 1.62
C SER A 84 -15.33 23.02 1.06
N TYR A 85 -14.67 22.19 1.89
CA TYR A 85 -13.41 21.54 1.53
C TYR A 85 -13.56 20.04 1.18
N ALA A 86 -14.57 19.36 1.75
CA ALA A 86 -14.71 17.90 1.61
C ALA A 86 -16.16 17.43 1.65
N SER A 87 -16.42 16.32 0.95
CA SER A 87 -17.67 15.56 0.99
C SER A 87 -17.39 14.12 1.40
N LEU A 88 -18.02 13.65 2.48
CA LEU A 88 -17.88 12.29 3.01
C LEU A 88 -19.11 11.46 2.64
N TRP A 89 -18.88 10.40 1.88
CA TRP A 89 -19.89 9.42 1.50
C TRP A 89 -19.65 8.12 2.26
N TYR A 90 -20.72 7.52 2.78
CA TYR A 90 -20.66 6.28 3.54
C TYR A 90 -21.69 5.28 3.05
N LYS A 91 -21.31 4.01 3.02
CA LYS A 91 -22.21 2.89 2.83
C LYS A 91 -21.78 1.75 3.76
N PRO A 92 -22.64 1.28 4.67
CA PRO A 92 -22.34 0.09 5.46
C PRO A 92 -22.27 -1.15 4.55
N ASP A 93 -21.42 -2.11 4.92
CA ASP A 93 -21.44 -3.41 4.25
C ASP A 93 -22.75 -4.13 4.60
N THR A 94 -23.45 -4.60 3.58
CA THR A 94 -24.76 -5.28 3.68
C THR A 94 -24.73 -6.67 3.05
N ARG A 95 -23.59 -7.09 2.50
CA ARG A 95 -23.49 -8.33 1.72
C ARG A 95 -22.44 -9.28 2.25
N PHE A 96 -21.27 -8.79 2.64
CA PHE A 96 -20.13 -9.67 2.95
C PHE A 96 -19.96 -9.88 4.44
N SER A 97 -20.40 -8.92 5.27
CA SER A 97 -20.30 -8.96 6.73
C SER A 97 -18.88 -9.34 7.17
N THR A 98 -17.88 -8.70 6.54
CA THR A 98 -16.47 -8.94 6.85
C THR A 98 -15.90 -7.77 7.65
N PRO A 99 -14.92 -8.01 8.55
CA PRO A 99 -14.22 -6.94 9.28
C PRO A 99 -13.22 -6.24 8.35
N LYS A 100 -13.73 -5.72 7.23
CA LYS A 100 -12.99 -5.03 6.18
C LYS A 100 -13.74 -3.77 5.81
N ALA A 101 -13.00 -2.67 5.68
CA ALA A 101 -13.53 -1.40 5.20
C ALA A 101 -12.81 -1.03 3.90
N TYR A 102 -13.54 -0.35 3.01
CA TYR A 102 -12.96 0.27 1.83
C TYR A 102 -13.01 1.79 2.00
N VAL A 103 -11.84 2.41 2.06
CA VAL A 103 -11.68 3.86 2.16
C VAL A 103 -11.13 4.36 0.84
N LYS A 104 -11.82 5.33 0.23
CA LYS A 104 -11.37 6.03 -0.97
C LYS A 104 -11.35 7.52 -0.70
N ILE A 105 -10.20 8.15 -0.99
CA ILE A 105 -10.01 9.59 -0.87
C ILE A 105 -9.63 10.09 -2.26
N ASP A 106 -10.41 11.04 -2.78
CA ASP A 106 -10.15 11.69 -4.06
C ASP A 106 -9.81 13.17 -3.80
N PHE A 107 -8.62 13.61 -4.20
CA PHE A 107 -8.21 15.01 -4.11
C PHE A 107 -8.54 15.75 -5.39
N ASN A 108 -9.27 16.87 -5.28
CA ASN A 108 -9.52 17.76 -6.40
C ASN A 108 -8.54 18.94 -6.37
N CYS A 109 -7.45 18.84 -7.13
CA CYS A 109 -6.43 19.88 -7.24
C CYS A 109 -6.28 20.32 -8.70
N PRO A 110 -6.84 21.48 -9.12
CA PRO A 110 -6.75 21.94 -10.50
C PRO A 110 -5.32 22.33 -10.92
N PHE A 111 -4.50 22.78 -9.96
CA PHE A 111 -3.10 23.17 -10.20
C PHE A 111 -2.17 21.98 -10.45
N ALA A 112 -2.56 20.78 -10.03
CA ALA A 112 -1.76 19.57 -10.26
C ALA A 112 -1.63 19.20 -11.75
N LYS A 113 -2.53 19.73 -12.60
CA LYS A 113 -2.54 19.48 -14.06
C LYS A 113 -2.69 20.77 -14.88
N SER A 114 -2.27 21.91 -14.32
CA SER A 114 -2.41 23.21 -15.00
C SER A 114 -1.42 23.39 -16.15
N SER A 115 -0.30 22.68 -16.13
CA SER A 115 0.74 22.68 -17.17
C SER A 115 1.39 21.31 -17.26
N LEU A 116 2.14 21.06 -18.34
CA LEU A 116 2.93 19.81 -18.49
C LEU A 116 3.94 19.64 -17.36
N GLU A 117 4.59 20.72 -16.95
CA GLU A 117 5.53 20.72 -15.82
C GLU A 117 4.83 20.37 -14.52
N ALA A 118 3.69 21.00 -14.22
CA ALA A 118 2.93 20.72 -13.00
C ALA A 118 2.43 19.27 -12.94
N GLU A 119 2.03 18.70 -14.09
CA GLU A 119 1.61 17.29 -14.17
C GLU A 119 2.79 16.34 -13.89
N VAL A 120 3.95 16.58 -14.50
CA VAL A 120 5.17 15.79 -14.26
C VAL A 120 5.61 15.90 -12.80
N LEU A 121 5.61 17.10 -12.22
CA LEU A 121 5.95 17.32 -10.82
C LEU A 121 4.97 16.60 -9.88
N THR A 122 3.67 16.60 -10.19
CA THR A 122 2.67 15.88 -9.41
C THR A 122 2.94 14.37 -9.44
N VAL A 123 3.28 13.81 -10.60
CA VAL A 123 3.63 12.39 -10.74
C VAL A 123 4.87 12.07 -9.90
N ILE A 124 5.94 12.85 -10.03
CA ILE A 124 7.18 12.65 -9.25
C ILE A 124 6.89 12.75 -7.74
N PHE A 125 6.12 13.74 -7.32
CA PHE A 125 5.70 13.90 -5.93
C PHE A 125 4.97 12.65 -5.42
N THR A 126 4.03 12.10 -6.19
CA THR A 126 3.30 10.89 -5.78
C THR A 126 4.21 9.67 -5.66
N LEU A 127 5.19 9.52 -6.57
CA LEU A 127 6.15 8.41 -6.52
C LEU A 127 7.06 8.51 -5.30
N LEU A 128 7.57 9.71 -5.00
CA LEU A 128 8.41 9.93 -3.81
C LEU A 128 7.63 9.73 -2.51
N LEU A 129 6.37 10.13 -2.48
CA LEU A 129 5.51 9.90 -1.32
C LEU A 129 5.24 8.41 -1.11
N GLU A 130 4.98 7.65 -2.19
CA GLU A 130 4.82 6.20 -2.12
C GLU A 130 6.09 5.51 -1.64
N ASP A 131 7.27 5.94 -2.13
CA ASP A 131 8.57 5.41 -1.68
C ASP A 131 8.82 5.70 -0.20
N TYR A 132 8.57 6.93 0.25
CA TYR A 132 8.71 7.32 1.66
C TYR A 132 7.79 6.52 2.59
N LEU A 133 6.56 6.24 2.16
CA LEU A 133 5.59 5.49 2.98
C LEU A 133 5.77 3.96 2.90
N ASN A 134 6.55 3.46 1.95
CA ASN A 134 6.75 2.02 1.71
C ASN A 134 7.42 1.30 2.89
N GLU A 135 8.25 2.00 3.66
CA GLU A 135 8.88 1.46 4.88
C GLU A 135 7.84 1.18 5.97
N TYR A 136 6.79 2.00 6.05
CA TYR A 136 5.74 1.88 7.06
C TYR A 136 4.56 1.00 6.62
N GLY A 137 4.34 0.83 5.31
CA GLY A 137 3.14 0.21 4.75
C GLY A 137 3.17 -1.32 4.60
N LYS A 138 4.15 -2.02 5.17
CA LYS A 138 4.36 -3.47 5.01
C LYS A 138 4.10 -4.27 6.29
#